data_AF-A0A382FWG7-F1
#
_entry.id   AF-A0A382FWG7-F1
#
_cell.length_a   1.000
_cell.length_b   1.000
_cell.length_c   1.000
_cell.angle_alpha   90.00
_cell.angle_beta   90.00
_cell.angle_gamma   90.00
#
_symmetry.space_group_name_H-M   'P 1'
#
loop_
_entity.id
_entity.type
_entity.pdbx_description
1 polymer ?
#
loop_
_entity_poly.entity_id
_entity_poly.type
_entity_poly.pdbx_seq_one_letter_code
_entity_poly.pdbx_strand_id
1 'polypeptide(L)'
;MKINYRSTISIIFMASSLNSAQEQYISPEDVKVEWKNHTSFQRQELVNFATFLYNEGFYERALLSYFQYLYRYPKDKLEMAAYFQIGKCYENMRNWDLAINYYNRIIDASPSGSVNAKAAQYQLHYIALANEDYIAVLDSTEGTKDPYELVFRAYAHFETLEWTESQQAFKAAEALFDYDHYSKQIRPFYKAIKTAENAPLKEKTPALLSSLAPGGGFIYLNQKENAMGAMGTSILLYAAMLTSTTITQKGGLPIVGNRQKMVPMAGDIILNNGVFQSSPGYPLPNSLSLDSKSGSALIPPALIALGLYAGSMWKSVHDIDESNRKLVQRYAGRVTDKLPIERFMDYETPDFIIK
;
A
#
# COMPACT_ATOMS: atom_id res chain seq x y z
N MET A 1 35.37 80.09 43.67
CA MET A 1 34.50 79.00 43.17
C MET A 1 35.20 78.36 41.98
N LYS A 2 35.94 77.26 42.17
CA LYS A 2 36.69 76.59 41.09
C LYS A 2 35.72 75.70 40.32
N ILE A 3 35.30 76.15 39.13
CA ILE A 3 34.47 75.36 38.22
C ILE A 3 35.33 74.18 37.75
N ASN A 4 34.87 72.95 38.02
CA ASN A 4 35.62 71.74 37.75
C ASN A 4 35.43 71.33 36.29
N TYR A 5 36.26 71.92 35.40
CA TYR A 5 36.15 71.83 33.93
C TYR A 5 36.05 70.40 33.39
N ARG A 6 36.65 69.41 34.06
CA ARG A 6 36.55 67.99 33.66
C ARG A 6 35.15 67.40 33.80
N SER A 7 34.40 67.79 34.83
CA SER A 7 33.03 67.33 35.03
C SER A 7 32.07 67.93 34.00
N THR A 8 32.23 69.22 33.69
CA THR A 8 31.44 69.91 32.66
C THR A 8 31.71 69.38 31.26
N ILE A 9 32.97 69.06 30.91
CA ILE A 9 33.29 68.46 29.60
C ILE A 9 32.66 67.07 29.48
N SER A 10 32.70 66.26 30.55
CA SER A 10 32.07 64.93 30.56
C SER A 10 30.55 65.00 30.42
N ILE A 11 29.90 65.97 31.07
CA ILE A 11 28.46 66.22 30.95
C ILE A 11 28.09 66.70 29.55
N ILE A 12 28.90 67.59 28.94
CA ILE A 12 28.68 68.06 27.56
C ILE A 12 28.85 66.91 26.56
N PHE A 13 29.86 66.06 26.73
CA PHE A 13 30.08 64.89 25.85
C PHE A 13 28.93 63.87 25.97
N MET A 14 28.44 63.65 27.19
CA MET A 14 27.29 62.78 27.47
C MET A 14 25.96 63.37 26.94
N ALA A 15 25.80 64.69 26.97
CA ALA A 15 24.65 65.37 26.38
C ALA A 15 24.69 65.40 24.84
N SER A 16 25.89 65.47 24.24
CA SER A 16 26.04 65.36 22.78
C SER A 16 25.80 63.94 22.26
N SER A 17 26.21 62.91 23.00
CA SER A 17 25.96 61.52 22.60
C SER A 17 24.50 61.11 22.71
N LEU A 18 23.73 61.70 23.64
CA LEU A 18 22.29 61.47 23.76
C LEU A 18 21.50 62.03 22.56
N ASN A 19 21.93 63.15 21.97
CA ASN A 19 21.28 63.71 20.77
C ASN A 19 21.63 62.95 19.49
N SER A 20 22.77 62.25 19.45
CA SER A 20 23.18 61.42 18.31
C SER A 20 22.67 59.97 18.38
N ALA A 21 22.05 59.56 19.49
CA ALA A 21 21.58 58.19 19.70
C ALA A 21 20.12 57.96 19.27
N GLN A 22 19.39 59.00 18.88
CA GLN A 22 17.98 58.91 18.51
C GLN A 22 17.82 59.30 17.04
N GLU A 23 17.44 58.36 16.18
CA GLU A 23 17.15 58.66 14.78
C GLU A 23 16.05 59.72 14.71
N GLN A 24 16.35 60.83 14.06
CA GLN A 24 15.47 61.99 14.03
C GLN A 24 14.49 61.81 12.87
N TYR A 25 13.32 61.23 13.16
CA TYR A 25 12.24 61.12 12.17
C TYR A 25 11.73 62.52 11.81
N ILE A 26 11.92 62.94 10.56
CA ILE A 26 11.55 64.28 10.08
C ILE A 26 10.08 64.30 9.64
N SER A 27 9.55 63.14 9.23
CA SER A 27 8.18 62.95 8.81
C SER A 27 7.61 61.57 9.21
N PRO A 28 6.28 61.40 9.30
CA PRO A 28 5.66 60.08 9.44
C PRO A 28 6.06 59.08 8.35
N GLU A 29 6.48 59.57 7.19
CA GLU A 29 6.93 58.79 6.04
C GLU A 29 8.29 58.13 6.30
N ASP A 30 9.19 58.77 7.04
CA ASP A 30 10.50 58.20 7.41
C ASP A 30 10.33 56.98 8.33
N VAL A 31 9.41 57.07 9.29
CA VAL A 31 9.00 55.95 10.16
C VAL A 31 8.41 54.83 9.30
N LYS A 32 7.51 55.14 8.36
CA LYS A 32 6.92 54.12 7.48
C LYS A 32 7.97 53.40 6.65
N VAL A 33 8.98 54.10 6.13
CA VAL A 33 10.04 53.51 5.29
C VAL A 33 10.92 52.58 6.12
N GLU A 34 11.39 53.02 7.29
CA GLU A 34 12.22 52.18 8.17
C GLU A 34 11.45 50.96 8.68
N TRP A 35 10.23 51.15 9.16
CA TRP A 35 9.38 50.04 9.61
C TRP A 35 9.00 49.09 8.47
N LYS A 36 8.83 49.57 7.24
CA LYS A 36 8.65 48.74 6.05
C LYS A 36 9.90 47.89 5.77
N ASN A 37 11.10 48.43 5.98
CA ASN A 37 12.35 47.69 5.82
C ASN A 37 12.50 46.63 6.92
N HIS A 38 12.26 46.98 8.20
CA HIS A 38 12.29 46.01 9.30
C HIS A 38 11.26 44.89 9.13
N THR A 39 10.03 45.22 8.74
CA THR A 39 8.98 44.22 8.49
C THR A 39 9.28 43.35 7.28
N SER A 40 9.89 43.90 6.22
CA SER A 40 10.29 43.08 5.06
C SER A 40 11.47 42.14 5.37
N PHE A 41 12.45 42.57 6.17
CA PHE A 41 13.53 41.71 6.68
C PHE A 41 12.97 40.60 7.58
N GLN A 42 12.15 40.94 8.58
CA GLN A 42 11.53 39.96 9.47
C GLN A 42 10.62 38.96 8.72
N ARG A 43 9.95 39.42 7.66
CA ARG A 43 9.15 38.57 6.77
C ARG A 43 10.04 37.54 6.06
N GLN A 44 11.14 38.00 5.46
CA GLN A 44 12.06 37.12 4.74
C GLN A 44 12.73 36.12 5.68
N GLU A 45 13.17 36.57 6.86
CA GLU A 45 13.80 35.68 7.85
C GLU A 45 12.85 34.58 8.34
N LEU A 46 11.58 34.92 8.59
CA LEU A 46 10.58 33.93 9.00
C LEU A 46 10.37 32.85 7.92
N VAL A 47 10.30 33.28 6.67
CA VAL A 47 10.15 32.38 5.52
C VAL A 47 11.40 31.53 5.32
N ASN A 48 12.60 32.14 5.36
CA ASN A 48 13.87 31.42 5.24
C ASN A 48 14.01 30.36 6.34
N PHE A 49 13.63 30.69 7.57
CA PHE A 49 13.63 29.75 8.70
C PHE A 49 12.63 28.61 8.49
N ALA A 50 11.43 28.89 7.99
CA ALA A 50 10.44 27.87 7.68
C ALA A 50 10.92 26.93 6.56
N THR A 51 11.53 27.47 5.50
CA THR A 51 12.14 26.69 4.40
C THR A 51 13.30 25.83 4.90
N PHE A 52 14.15 26.37 5.78
CA PHE A 52 15.20 25.59 6.43
C PHE A 52 14.62 24.41 7.21
N LEU A 53 13.61 24.64 8.06
CA LEU A 53 12.95 23.56 8.81
C LEU A 53 12.34 22.49 7.91
N TYR A 54 11.73 22.90 6.78
CA TYR A 54 11.17 21.98 5.80
C TYR A 54 12.27 21.10 5.17
N ASN A 55 13.38 21.71 4.75
CA ASN A 55 14.51 21.01 4.14
C ASN A 55 15.18 20.02 5.10
N GLU A 56 15.22 20.35 6.40
CA GLU A 56 15.70 19.46 7.47
C GLU A 56 14.69 18.35 7.85
N GLY A 57 13.51 18.32 7.23
CA GLY A 57 12.47 17.32 7.50
C GLY A 57 11.63 17.59 8.75
N PHE A 58 11.77 18.75 9.40
CA PHE A 58 10.97 19.15 10.55
C PHE A 58 9.62 19.75 10.12
N TYR A 59 8.80 18.99 9.40
CA TYR A 59 7.58 19.45 8.73
C TYR A 59 6.56 20.11 9.68
N GLU A 60 6.36 19.56 10.89
CA GLU A 60 5.45 20.13 11.90
C GLU A 60 5.91 21.53 12.35
N ARG A 61 7.22 21.73 12.52
CA ARG A 61 7.79 23.03 12.92
C ARG A 61 7.78 24.02 11.77
N ALA A 62 8.02 23.54 10.55
CA ALA A 62 7.90 24.33 9.33
C ALA A 62 6.46 24.84 9.18
N LEU A 63 5.46 23.98 9.38
CA LEU A 63 4.03 24.35 9.37
C LEU A 63 3.71 25.46 10.35
N LEU A 64 4.16 25.36 11.62
CA LEU A 64 3.95 26.41 12.61
C LEU A 64 4.52 27.75 12.14
N SER A 65 5.69 27.73 11.50
CA SER A 65 6.36 28.93 10.98
C SER A 65 5.61 29.52 9.77
N TYR A 66 5.12 28.68 8.85
CA TYR A 66 4.30 29.13 7.72
C TYR A 66 2.93 29.67 8.16
N PHE A 67 2.27 29.05 9.15
CA PHE A 67 1.05 29.60 9.73
C PHE A 67 1.29 30.94 10.43
N GLN A 68 2.41 31.06 11.15
CA GLN A 68 2.82 32.33 11.74
C GLN A 68 3.04 33.40 10.66
N TYR A 69 3.63 33.04 9.51
CA TYR A 69 3.78 33.95 8.37
C TYR A 69 2.42 34.42 7.86
N LEU A 70 1.50 33.50 7.58
CA LEU A 70 0.14 33.82 7.10
C LEU A 70 -0.63 34.70 8.09
N TYR A 71 -0.44 34.49 9.40
CA TYR A 71 -1.06 35.29 10.44
C TYR A 71 -0.46 36.71 10.54
N ARG A 72 0.87 36.84 10.44
CA ARG A 72 1.56 38.13 10.60
C ARG A 72 1.51 38.99 9.35
N TYR A 73 1.45 38.37 8.17
CA TYR A 73 1.47 39.05 6.88
C TYR A 73 0.27 38.63 6.01
N PRO A 74 -0.97 38.93 6.45
CA PRO A 74 -2.17 38.54 5.71
C PRO A 74 -2.23 39.22 4.34
N LYS A 75 -2.63 38.49 3.29
CA LYS A 75 -2.70 38.97 1.89
C LYS A 75 -1.37 39.46 1.31
N ASP A 76 -0.24 39.05 1.90
CA ASP A 76 1.07 39.30 1.30
C ASP A 76 1.19 38.54 -0.03
N LYS A 77 2.00 39.07 -0.94
CA LYS A 77 2.19 38.48 -2.28
C LYS A 77 2.74 37.06 -2.26
N LEU A 78 3.37 36.61 -1.16
CA LEU A 78 3.88 35.24 -1.02
C LEU A 78 2.87 34.31 -0.32
N GLU A 79 1.62 34.73 -0.15
CA GLU A 79 0.55 33.89 0.44
C GLU A 79 0.40 32.55 -0.28
N MET A 80 0.42 32.55 -1.62
CA MET A 80 0.32 31.30 -2.40
C MET A 80 1.54 30.39 -2.22
N ALA A 81 2.74 30.96 -2.08
CA ALA A 81 3.95 30.20 -1.76
C ALA A 81 3.85 29.56 -0.35
N ALA A 82 3.32 30.29 0.62
CA ALA A 82 3.06 29.75 1.95
C ALA A 82 2.03 28.61 1.92
N TYR A 83 0.90 28.77 1.23
CA TYR A 83 -0.08 27.67 1.09
C TYR A 83 0.53 26.45 0.39
N PHE A 84 1.32 26.66 -0.66
CA PHE A 84 1.96 25.56 -1.38
C PHE A 84 2.90 24.78 -0.48
N GLN A 85 3.73 25.48 0.29
CA GLN A 85 4.68 24.86 1.21
C GLN A 85 4.00 24.18 2.42
N ILE A 86 2.87 24.73 2.88
CA ILE A 86 2.01 24.07 3.86
C ILE A 86 1.46 22.75 3.29
N GLY A 87 0.98 22.76 2.05
CA GLY A 87 0.56 21.56 1.31
C GLY A 87 1.67 20.51 1.26
N LYS A 88 2.88 20.91 0.85
CA LYS A 88 4.06 20.03 0.83
C LYS A 88 4.41 19.47 2.21
N CYS A 89 4.31 20.26 3.28
CA CYS A 89 4.54 19.74 4.63
C CYS A 89 3.54 18.63 4.97
N TYR A 90 2.25 18.82 4.66
CA TYR A 90 1.24 17.80 4.90
C TYR A 90 1.44 16.55 4.04
N GLU A 91 1.85 16.68 2.77
CA GLU A 91 2.23 15.54 1.92
C GLU A 91 3.36 14.72 2.53
N ASN A 92 4.44 15.36 2.98
CA ASN A 92 5.58 14.65 3.57
C ASN A 92 5.20 13.93 4.88
N MET A 93 4.18 14.42 5.58
CA MET A 93 3.58 13.76 6.75
C MET A 93 2.48 12.74 6.38
N ARG A 94 2.23 12.49 5.08
CA ARG A 94 1.17 11.62 4.54
C ARG A 94 -0.24 12.02 4.99
N ASN A 95 -0.45 13.30 5.30
CA ASN A 95 -1.77 13.85 5.60
C ASN A 95 -2.40 14.42 4.32
N TRP A 96 -2.86 13.52 3.46
CA TRP A 96 -3.34 13.86 2.12
C TRP A 96 -4.55 14.79 2.12
N ASP A 97 -5.49 14.59 3.04
CA ASP A 97 -6.71 15.41 3.13
C ASP A 97 -6.40 16.89 3.36
N LEU A 98 -5.48 17.17 4.29
CA LEU A 98 -5.05 18.54 4.56
C LEU A 98 -4.21 19.10 3.41
N ALA A 99 -3.32 18.32 2.82
CA ALA A 99 -2.55 18.74 1.65
C ALA A 99 -3.48 19.17 0.49
N ILE A 100 -4.47 18.33 0.16
CA ILE A 100 -5.49 18.59 -0.86
C ILE A 100 -6.25 19.88 -0.53
N ASN A 101 -6.64 20.10 0.73
CA ASN A 101 -7.33 21.33 1.14
C ASN A 101 -6.51 22.59 0.81
N TYR A 102 -5.20 22.58 1.13
CA TYR A 102 -4.35 23.74 0.87
C TYR A 102 -4.07 23.96 -0.62
N TYR A 103 -3.95 22.91 -1.43
CA TYR A 103 -3.84 23.08 -2.88
C TYR A 103 -5.12 23.58 -3.51
N ASN A 104 -6.29 23.09 -3.09
CA ASN A 104 -7.57 23.61 -3.56
C ASN A 104 -7.73 25.11 -3.23
N ARG A 105 -7.28 25.56 -2.06
CA ARG A 105 -7.27 27.01 -1.74
C ARG A 105 -6.43 27.82 -2.72
N ILE A 106 -5.30 27.30 -3.18
CA ILE A 106 -4.46 27.99 -4.18
C ILE A 106 -5.20 28.07 -5.51
N ILE A 107 -5.86 27.00 -5.93
CA ILE A 107 -6.66 26.94 -7.16
C ILE A 107 -7.82 27.94 -7.08
N ASP A 108 -8.55 27.98 -5.97
CA ASP A 108 -9.70 28.86 -5.76
C ASP A 108 -9.32 30.35 -5.69
N ALA A 109 -8.15 30.66 -5.11
CA ALA A 109 -7.69 32.03 -4.90
C ALA A 109 -6.86 32.59 -6.05
N SER A 110 -6.33 31.74 -6.93
CA SER A 110 -5.47 32.16 -8.04
C SER A 110 -6.24 32.29 -9.35
N PRO A 111 -5.83 33.18 -10.28
CA PRO A 111 -6.43 33.21 -11.61
C PRO A 111 -6.28 31.87 -12.33
N SER A 112 -7.31 31.48 -13.09
CA SER A 112 -7.28 30.26 -13.90
C SER A 112 -6.08 30.26 -14.86
N GLY A 113 -5.36 29.14 -14.91
CA GLY A 113 -4.16 28.98 -15.74
C GLY A 113 -2.90 29.70 -15.24
N SER A 114 -2.96 30.37 -14.08
CA SER A 114 -1.76 30.92 -13.44
C SER A 114 -0.80 29.80 -13.02
N VAL A 115 0.48 30.15 -12.89
CA VAL A 115 1.53 29.24 -12.39
C VAL A 115 1.13 28.61 -11.06
N ASN A 116 0.55 29.40 -10.14
CA ASN A 116 0.13 28.90 -8.84
C ASN A 116 -0.98 27.84 -8.94
N ALA A 117 -2.01 28.10 -9.77
CA ALA A 117 -3.10 27.17 -9.97
C ALA A 117 -2.61 25.87 -10.62
N LYS A 118 -1.76 25.96 -11.66
CA LYS A 118 -1.17 24.81 -12.34
C LYS A 118 -0.32 23.96 -11.40
N ALA A 119 0.59 24.58 -10.65
CA ALA A 119 1.44 23.87 -9.70
C ALA A 119 0.63 23.13 -8.64
N ALA A 120 -0.41 23.77 -8.11
CA ALA A 120 -1.33 23.13 -7.15
C ALA A 120 -2.09 21.95 -7.79
N GLN A 121 -2.57 22.12 -9.02
CA GLN A 121 -3.26 21.06 -9.77
C GLN A 121 -2.35 19.85 -10.03
N TYR A 122 -1.09 20.07 -10.40
CA TYR A 122 -0.12 18.98 -10.57
C TYR A 122 0.17 18.24 -9.26
N GLN A 123 0.23 18.94 -8.11
CA GLN A 123 0.36 18.29 -6.81
C GLN A 123 -0.89 17.46 -6.46
N LEU A 124 -2.09 17.93 -6.82
CA LEU A 124 -3.32 17.12 -6.66
C LEU A 124 -3.28 15.83 -7.50
N HIS A 125 -2.80 15.90 -8.75
CA HIS A 125 -2.62 14.70 -9.58
C HIS A 125 -1.57 13.75 -9.00
N TYR A 126 -0.48 14.29 -8.44
CA TYR A 126 0.52 13.50 -7.73
C TYR A 126 -0.07 12.76 -6.53
N ILE A 127 -0.83 13.47 -5.68
CA ILE A 127 -1.50 12.86 -4.53
C ILE A 127 -2.49 11.77 -4.98
N ALA A 128 -3.24 12.01 -6.05
CA ALA A 128 -4.17 11.03 -6.60
C ALA A 128 -3.42 9.77 -7.10
N LEU A 129 -2.32 9.91 -7.83
CA LEU A 129 -1.47 8.77 -8.21
C LEU A 129 -0.90 8.03 -6.99
N ALA A 130 -0.43 8.76 -5.98
CA ALA A 130 0.14 8.19 -4.76
C ALA A 130 -0.91 7.42 -3.93
N ASN A 131 -2.18 7.82 -4.02
CA ASN A 131 -3.32 7.14 -3.39
C ASN A 131 -3.98 6.08 -4.29
N GLU A 132 -3.37 5.76 -5.44
CA GLU A 132 -3.89 4.81 -6.44
C GLU A 132 -5.26 5.21 -7.02
N ASP A 133 -5.64 6.49 -6.91
CA ASP A 133 -6.86 7.05 -7.51
C ASP A 133 -6.60 7.46 -8.97
N TYR A 134 -6.33 6.45 -9.79
CA TYR A 134 -6.01 6.65 -11.20
C TYR A 134 -7.18 7.24 -11.98
N ILE A 135 -8.43 6.90 -11.61
CA ILE A 135 -9.63 7.39 -12.30
C ILE A 135 -9.77 8.90 -12.14
N ALA A 136 -9.56 9.45 -10.94
CA ALA A 136 -9.59 10.89 -10.74
C ALA A 136 -8.56 11.63 -11.62
N VAL A 137 -7.37 11.06 -11.81
CA VAL A 137 -6.35 11.62 -12.72
C VAL A 137 -6.82 11.55 -14.17
N LEU A 138 -7.38 10.42 -14.60
CA LEU A 138 -7.86 10.25 -15.98
C LEU A 138 -9.02 11.19 -16.33
N ASP A 139 -9.95 11.40 -15.39
CA ASP A 139 -11.10 12.27 -15.58
C ASP A 139 -10.67 13.75 -15.62
N SER A 140 -9.81 14.16 -14.68
CA SER A 140 -9.35 15.55 -14.58
C SER A 140 -8.40 15.99 -15.70
N THR A 141 -7.74 15.04 -16.36
CA THR A 141 -6.79 15.30 -17.46
C THR A 141 -7.39 15.00 -18.84
N GLU A 142 -8.70 14.78 -18.94
CA GLU A 142 -9.34 14.49 -20.22
C GLU A 142 -9.23 15.68 -21.19
N GLY A 143 -8.72 15.42 -22.40
CA GLY A 143 -8.59 16.45 -23.44
C GLY A 143 -7.56 17.55 -23.14
N THR A 144 -6.71 17.37 -22.12
CA THR A 144 -5.68 18.34 -21.79
C THR A 144 -4.63 18.49 -22.90
N LYS A 145 -4.05 19.68 -22.98
CA LYS A 145 -2.91 19.99 -23.85
C LYS A 145 -1.67 20.35 -23.03
N ASP A 146 -1.73 20.18 -21.71
CA ASP A 146 -0.62 20.43 -20.82
C ASP A 146 0.31 19.21 -20.79
N PRO A 147 1.61 19.37 -21.11
CA PRO A 147 2.52 18.24 -21.19
C PRO A 147 2.71 17.53 -19.85
N TYR A 148 2.65 18.24 -18.71
CA TYR A 148 2.77 17.62 -17.39
C TYR A 148 1.54 16.77 -17.06
N GLU A 149 0.34 17.29 -17.32
CA GLU A 149 -0.92 16.53 -17.12
C GLU A 149 -0.97 15.27 -17.99
N LEU A 150 -0.45 15.34 -19.23
CA LEU A 150 -0.33 14.16 -20.09
C LEU A 150 0.63 13.12 -19.52
N VAL A 151 1.69 13.52 -18.81
CA VAL A 151 2.55 12.56 -18.09
C VAL A 151 1.77 11.90 -16.96
N PHE A 152 1.06 12.66 -16.12
CA PHE A 152 0.22 12.07 -15.06
C PHE A 152 -0.80 11.08 -15.62
N ARG A 153 -1.46 11.46 -16.73
CA ARG A 153 -2.39 10.59 -17.47
C ARG A 153 -1.70 9.33 -17.97
N ALA A 154 -0.49 9.45 -18.52
CA ALA A 154 0.27 8.31 -19.03
C ALA A 154 0.65 7.32 -17.91
N TYR A 155 1.00 7.82 -16.72
CA TYR A 155 1.24 7.00 -15.54
C TYR A 155 -0.03 6.32 -15.05
N ALA A 156 -1.16 7.03 -14.99
CA ALA A 156 -2.45 6.44 -14.62
C ALA A 156 -2.82 5.28 -15.56
N HIS A 157 -2.75 5.48 -16.88
CA HIS A 157 -2.97 4.41 -17.86
C HIS A 157 -1.94 3.27 -17.75
N PHE A 158 -0.69 3.58 -17.38
CA PHE A 158 0.35 2.56 -17.20
C PHE A 158 0.03 1.63 -16.02
N GLU A 159 -0.42 2.19 -14.89
CA GLU A 159 -0.79 1.43 -13.70
C GLU A 159 -2.12 0.67 -13.86
N THR A 160 -3.07 1.21 -14.64
CA THR A 160 -4.30 0.50 -15.01
C THR A 160 -4.09 -0.58 -16.09
N LEU A 161 -2.85 -0.75 -16.58
CA LEU A 161 -2.44 -1.69 -17.64
C LEU A 161 -3.00 -1.36 -19.04
N GLU A 162 -3.41 -0.12 -19.26
CA GLU A 162 -3.90 0.40 -20.54
C GLU A 162 -2.72 0.87 -21.40
N TRP A 163 -1.94 -0.10 -21.88
CA TRP A 163 -0.66 0.11 -22.57
C TRP A 163 -0.73 1.06 -23.75
N THR A 164 -1.78 0.94 -24.57
CA THR A 164 -1.97 1.76 -25.77
C THR A 164 -2.20 3.22 -25.41
N GLU A 165 -3.06 3.48 -24.43
CA GLU A 165 -3.41 4.82 -23.98
C GLU A 165 -2.24 5.47 -23.23
N SER A 166 -1.55 4.69 -22.39
CA SER A 166 -0.30 5.13 -21.75
C SER A 166 0.74 5.55 -22.78
N GLN A 167 0.95 4.72 -23.82
CA GLN A 167 1.91 5.03 -24.88
C GLN A 167 1.51 6.28 -25.67
N GLN A 168 0.21 6.45 -25.97
CA GLN A 168 -0.30 7.64 -26.68
C GLN A 168 -0.08 8.91 -25.85
N ALA A 169 -0.42 8.88 -24.57
CA ALA A 169 -0.24 10.01 -23.67
C ALA A 169 1.25 10.39 -23.51
N PHE A 170 2.14 9.41 -23.35
CA PHE A 170 3.59 9.67 -23.33
C PHE A 170 4.11 10.29 -24.63
N LYS A 171 3.64 9.81 -25.79
CA LYS A 171 4.02 10.38 -27.10
C LYS A 171 3.52 11.82 -27.24
N ALA A 172 2.30 12.09 -26.80
CA ALA A 172 1.72 13.43 -26.82
C ALA A 172 2.50 14.38 -25.90
N ALA A 173 2.83 13.95 -24.68
CA ALA A 173 3.65 14.70 -23.74
C ALA A 173 5.04 14.98 -24.31
N GLU A 174 5.71 13.95 -24.85
CA GLU A 174 7.04 14.08 -25.46
C GLU A 174 7.06 15.11 -26.60
N ALA A 175 6.04 15.08 -27.47
CA ALA A 175 5.91 16.03 -28.58
C ALA A 175 5.63 17.46 -28.12
N LEU A 176 4.90 17.64 -27.01
CA LEU A 176 4.56 18.96 -26.47
C LEU A 176 5.69 19.59 -25.64
N PHE A 177 6.50 18.77 -24.96
CA PHE A 177 7.69 19.26 -24.27
C PHE A 177 8.74 19.77 -25.26
N ASP A 178 8.97 19.07 -26.38
CA ASP A 178 9.98 19.43 -27.40
C ASP A 178 11.41 19.64 -26.83
N TYR A 179 11.74 18.96 -25.73
CA TYR A 179 13.07 18.97 -25.11
C TYR A 179 13.63 17.55 -24.94
N ASP A 180 14.91 17.37 -25.32
CA ASP A 180 15.62 16.08 -25.21
C ASP A 180 15.68 15.55 -23.76
N HIS A 181 15.61 16.44 -22.76
CA HIS A 181 15.53 16.07 -21.36
C HIS A 181 14.35 15.12 -21.08
N TYR A 182 13.13 15.52 -21.45
CA TYR A 182 11.92 14.73 -21.21
C TYR A 182 11.86 13.50 -22.11
N SER A 183 12.31 13.59 -23.36
CA SER A 183 12.47 12.41 -24.23
C SER A 183 13.32 11.31 -23.57
N LYS A 184 14.44 11.67 -22.94
CA LYS A 184 15.29 10.71 -22.21
C LYS A 184 14.57 10.08 -21.02
N GLN A 185 13.71 10.82 -20.33
CA GLN A 185 12.93 10.30 -19.21
C GLN A 185 11.77 9.39 -19.68
N ILE A 186 11.15 9.68 -20.83
CA ILE A 186 9.99 8.95 -21.38
C ILE A 186 10.40 7.66 -22.11
N ARG A 187 11.51 7.65 -22.85
CA ARG A 187 11.96 6.48 -23.64
C ARG A 187 11.99 5.15 -22.88
N PRO A 188 12.44 5.07 -21.61
CA PRO A 188 12.35 3.86 -20.80
C PRO A 188 10.93 3.29 -20.69
N PHE A 189 9.89 4.13 -20.64
CA PHE A 189 8.50 3.68 -20.61
C PHE A 189 8.09 2.98 -21.91
N TYR A 190 8.53 3.43 -23.08
CA TYR A 190 8.24 2.69 -24.32
C TYR A 190 8.82 1.27 -24.31
N LYS A 191 10.02 1.10 -23.76
CA LYS A 191 10.62 -0.24 -23.58
C LYS A 191 9.84 -1.04 -22.56
N ALA A 192 9.40 -0.42 -21.47
CA ALA A 192 8.63 -1.08 -20.43
C ALA A 192 7.26 -1.55 -20.94
N ILE A 193 6.51 -0.68 -21.62
CA ILE A 193 5.23 -0.98 -22.26
C ILE A 193 5.38 -2.16 -23.23
N LYS A 194 6.36 -2.10 -24.14
CA LYS A 194 6.62 -3.21 -25.08
C LYS A 194 6.97 -4.52 -24.35
N THR A 195 7.68 -4.43 -23.22
CA THR A 195 8.02 -5.62 -22.42
C THR A 195 6.79 -6.19 -21.71
N ALA A 196 5.89 -5.34 -21.22
CA ALA A 196 4.64 -5.73 -20.59
C ALA A 196 3.68 -6.39 -21.59
N GLU A 197 3.52 -5.81 -22.79
CA GLU A 197 2.70 -6.38 -23.87
C GLU A 197 3.17 -7.76 -24.33
N ASN A 198 4.49 -7.98 -24.33
CA ASN A 198 5.12 -9.25 -24.73
C ASN A 198 5.46 -10.16 -23.53
N ALA A 199 4.93 -9.87 -22.35
CA ALA A 199 5.26 -10.65 -21.15
C ALA A 199 4.77 -12.10 -21.30
N PRO A 200 5.59 -13.11 -20.95
CA PRO A 200 5.16 -14.49 -20.99
C PRO A 200 4.08 -14.74 -19.95
N LEU A 201 2.84 -14.85 -20.42
CA LEU A 201 1.68 -15.13 -19.58
C LEU A 201 1.61 -16.63 -19.24
N LYS A 202 1.03 -16.94 -18.09
CA LYS A 202 0.78 -18.31 -17.67
C LYS A 202 -0.31 -18.93 -18.53
N GLU A 203 -0.10 -20.17 -18.93
CA GLU A 203 -1.01 -20.90 -19.81
C GLU A 203 -1.88 -21.91 -19.05
N LYS A 204 -3.00 -22.28 -19.67
CA LYS A 204 -3.96 -23.25 -19.11
C LYS A 204 -3.39 -24.66 -19.04
N THR A 205 -2.66 -25.10 -20.06
CA THR A 205 -2.15 -26.48 -20.16
C THR A 205 -1.14 -26.81 -19.07
N PRO A 206 -0.08 -26.00 -18.83
CA PRO A 206 0.86 -26.26 -17.75
C PRO A 206 0.24 -26.12 -16.37
N ALA A 207 -0.73 -25.20 -16.17
CA ALA A 207 -1.47 -25.08 -14.92
C ALA A 207 -2.30 -26.35 -14.63
N LEU A 208 -2.98 -26.86 -15.66
CA LEU A 208 -3.76 -28.10 -15.61
C LEU A 208 -2.88 -29.30 -15.29
N LEU A 209 -1.74 -29.44 -15.97
CA LEU A 209 -0.77 -30.51 -15.73
C LEU A 209 -0.13 -30.40 -14.35
N SER A 210 0.20 -29.20 -13.90
CA SER A 210 0.76 -28.99 -12.56
C SER A 210 -0.26 -29.33 -11.47
N SER A 211 -1.56 -29.16 -11.74
CA SER A 211 -2.65 -29.55 -10.85
C SER A 211 -2.79 -31.06 -10.67
N LEU A 212 -2.04 -31.87 -11.43
CA LEU A 212 -1.96 -33.31 -11.19
C LEU A 212 -1.38 -33.63 -9.80
N ALA A 213 -0.52 -32.76 -9.28
CA ALA A 213 -0.13 -32.81 -7.89
C ALA A 213 -1.07 -31.90 -7.06
N PRO A 214 -1.55 -32.33 -5.88
CA PRO A 214 -2.32 -31.46 -5.01
C PRO A 214 -1.63 -30.12 -4.75
N GLY A 215 -2.30 -29.01 -5.07
CA GLY A 215 -1.76 -27.66 -4.94
C GLY A 215 -0.74 -27.24 -6.01
N GLY A 216 -0.34 -28.12 -6.93
CA GLY A 216 0.67 -27.82 -7.95
C GLY A 216 0.23 -26.77 -8.96
N GLY A 217 -1.06 -26.74 -9.35
CA GLY A 217 -1.62 -25.67 -10.17
C GLY A 217 -1.47 -24.29 -9.51
N PHE A 218 -1.77 -24.21 -8.21
CA PHE A 218 -1.60 -22.98 -7.44
C PHE A 218 -0.12 -22.58 -7.29
N ILE A 219 0.81 -23.54 -7.17
CA ILE A 219 2.25 -23.27 -7.19
C ILE A 219 2.67 -22.65 -8.53
N TYR A 220 2.23 -23.23 -9.65
CA TYR A 220 2.48 -22.66 -10.97
C TYR A 220 1.93 -21.24 -11.08
N LEU A 221 0.74 -20.99 -10.51
CA LEU A 221 0.15 -19.66 -10.38
C LEU A 221 0.81 -18.75 -9.33
N ASN A 222 1.81 -19.22 -8.57
CA ASN A 222 2.44 -18.50 -7.47
C ASN A 222 1.43 -18.05 -6.38
N GLN A 223 0.38 -18.84 -6.17
CA GLN A 223 -0.63 -18.68 -5.13
C GLN A 223 -0.29 -19.57 -3.92
N LYS A 224 0.61 -19.09 -3.06
CA LYS A 224 1.18 -19.90 -1.96
C LYS A 224 0.13 -20.37 -0.95
N GLU A 225 -0.81 -19.51 -0.58
CA GLU A 225 -1.86 -19.84 0.40
C GLU A 225 -2.79 -20.93 -0.11
N ASN A 226 -3.29 -20.78 -1.35
CA ASN A 226 -4.14 -21.79 -1.99
C ASN A 226 -3.39 -23.12 -2.18
N ALA A 227 -2.11 -23.06 -2.55
CA ALA A 227 -1.27 -24.24 -2.65
C ALA A 227 -1.12 -24.97 -1.30
N MET A 228 -0.80 -24.24 -0.22
CA MET A 228 -0.70 -24.81 1.12
C MET A 228 -2.02 -25.42 1.59
N GLY A 229 -3.15 -24.74 1.36
CA GLY A 229 -4.47 -25.27 1.70
C GLY A 229 -4.78 -26.57 0.96
N ALA A 230 -4.55 -26.61 -0.35
CA ALA A 230 -4.77 -27.81 -1.16
C ALA A 230 -3.84 -28.98 -0.81
N MET A 231 -2.57 -28.69 -0.51
CA MET A 231 -1.60 -29.70 -0.07
C MET A 231 -1.94 -30.24 1.31
N GLY A 232 -2.21 -29.36 2.28
CA GLY A 232 -2.53 -29.74 3.65
C GLY A 232 -3.80 -30.57 3.75
N THR A 233 -4.87 -30.16 3.05
CA THR A 233 -6.13 -30.93 3.00
C THR A 233 -5.93 -32.31 2.36
N SER A 234 -5.15 -32.39 1.29
CA SER A 234 -4.84 -33.67 0.64
C SER A 234 -4.06 -34.60 1.57
N ILE A 235 -3.04 -34.09 2.26
CA ILE A 235 -2.26 -34.86 3.24
C ILE A 235 -3.18 -35.41 4.35
N LEU A 236 -4.06 -34.57 4.90
CA LEU A 236 -4.99 -34.98 5.95
C LEU A 236 -5.97 -36.05 5.48
N LEU A 237 -6.50 -35.93 4.26
CA LEU A 237 -7.40 -36.93 3.67
C LEU A 237 -6.71 -38.26 3.43
N TYR A 238 -5.49 -38.24 2.87
CA TYR A 238 -4.71 -39.47 2.70
C TYR A 238 -4.35 -40.11 4.04
N ALA A 239 -3.98 -39.33 5.05
CA ALA A 239 -3.73 -39.83 6.40
C ALA A 239 -5.00 -40.47 7.02
N ALA A 240 -6.16 -39.83 6.86
CA ALA A 240 -7.44 -40.36 7.31
C ALA A 240 -7.82 -41.67 6.59
N MET A 241 -7.60 -41.75 5.27
CA MET A 241 -7.83 -42.98 4.49
C MET A 241 -6.93 -44.12 4.95
N LEU A 242 -5.63 -43.86 5.11
CA LEU A 242 -4.64 -44.87 5.54
C LEU A 242 -4.89 -45.37 6.96
N THR A 243 -5.42 -44.52 7.85
CA THR A 243 -5.75 -44.91 9.24
C THR A 243 -7.11 -45.58 9.35
N SER A 244 -8.06 -45.29 8.46
CA SER A 244 -9.40 -45.92 8.47
C SER A 244 -9.38 -47.42 8.12
N THR A 245 -8.40 -47.86 7.32
CA THR A 245 -8.27 -49.27 6.87
C THR A 245 -7.61 -50.18 7.90
N THR A 246 -6.99 -49.63 8.94
CA THR A 246 -6.24 -50.40 9.94
C THR A 246 -7.07 -50.82 11.15
N ILE A 247 -8.33 -50.39 11.26
CA ILE A 247 -9.27 -50.91 12.26
C ILE A 247 -9.78 -52.28 11.79
N THR A 248 -8.88 -53.27 11.81
CA THR A 248 -9.27 -54.68 11.74
C THR A 248 -9.49 -55.14 13.17
N GLN A 249 -10.75 -55.26 13.58
CA GLN A 249 -11.09 -55.92 14.84
C GLN A 249 -10.89 -57.43 14.64
N LYS A 250 -9.64 -57.88 14.60
CA LYS A 250 -9.31 -59.30 14.55
C LYS A 250 -9.36 -59.86 15.97
N GLY A 251 -10.53 -60.36 16.32
CA GLY A 251 -10.81 -61.00 17.59
C GLY A 251 -12.31 -61.14 17.71
N GLY A 252 -12.82 -62.37 17.57
CA GLY A 252 -14.20 -62.64 17.97
C GLY A 252 -14.33 -62.23 19.43
N LEU A 253 -15.35 -61.43 19.76
CA LEU A 253 -15.72 -61.20 21.16
C LEU A 253 -15.96 -62.58 21.78
N PRO A 254 -15.16 -63.03 22.76
CA PRO A 254 -15.43 -64.30 23.41
C PRO A 254 -16.61 -64.07 24.35
N ILE A 255 -17.83 -64.14 23.80
CA ILE A 255 -19.06 -64.26 24.61
C ILE A 255 -19.05 -65.60 25.38
N VAL A 256 -18.21 -66.55 24.92
CA VAL A 256 -18.06 -67.91 25.46
C VAL A 256 -17.13 -68.00 26.68
N GLY A 257 -16.55 -66.88 27.15
CA GLY A 257 -15.89 -66.89 28.45
C GLY A 257 -16.94 -66.87 29.56
N ASN A 258 -17.23 -68.01 30.19
CA ASN A 258 -18.04 -68.02 31.41
C ASN A 258 -17.34 -67.14 32.48
N ARG A 259 -17.77 -65.88 32.61
CA ARG A 259 -17.27 -64.95 33.62
C ARG A 259 -17.94 -65.16 34.98
N GLN A 260 -18.94 -66.03 35.06
CA GLN A 260 -19.48 -66.45 36.35
C GLN A 260 -18.52 -67.46 36.96
N LYS A 261 -17.77 -67.01 37.98
CA LYS A 261 -17.07 -67.92 38.92
C LYS A 261 -18.04 -68.75 39.78
N MET A 262 -19.35 -68.60 39.60
CA MET A 262 -20.37 -69.36 40.31
C MET A 262 -20.93 -70.43 39.40
N VAL A 263 -20.57 -71.67 39.69
CA VAL A 263 -21.20 -72.87 39.14
C VAL A 263 -22.49 -73.11 39.92
N PRO A 264 -23.68 -73.12 39.31
CA PRO A 264 -24.89 -73.54 40.02
C PRO A 264 -24.76 -75.03 40.36
N MET A 265 -24.71 -75.36 41.64
CA MET A 265 -24.78 -76.76 42.11
C MET A 265 -26.23 -77.23 42.07
N ALA A 266 -26.75 -77.48 40.87
CA ALA A 266 -27.94 -78.31 40.69
C ALA A 266 -27.47 -79.72 40.28
N GLY A 267 -28.04 -80.75 40.91
CA GLY A 267 -27.50 -82.13 40.95
C GLY A 267 -27.34 -82.87 39.61
N ASP A 268 -27.79 -82.32 38.49
CA ASP A 268 -27.88 -83.03 37.20
C ASP A 268 -26.93 -82.49 36.10
N ILE A 269 -25.92 -81.67 36.44
CA ILE A 269 -24.95 -81.19 35.44
C ILE A 269 -23.82 -82.20 35.27
N ILE A 270 -23.82 -82.92 34.15
CA ILE A 270 -22.79 -83.92 33.80
C ILE A 270 -21.55 -83.20 33.23
N LEU A 271 -20.44 -83.23 33.97
CA LEU A 271 -19.13 -82.81 33.45
C LEU A 271 -18.43 -83.99 32.77
N ASN A 272 -17.93 -83.78 31.56
CA ASN A 272 -17.10 -84.76 30.86
C ASN A 272 -15.71 -84.16 30.63
N ASN A 273 -14.66 -84.78 31.20
CA ASN A 273 -13.27 -84.28 31.18
C ASN A 273 -13.10 -82.81 31.62
N GLY A 274 -13.87 -82.36 32.61
CA GLY A 274 -13.74 -81.01 33.18
C GLY A 274 -14.31 -79.87 32.34
N VAL A 275 -15.02 -80.16 31.23
CA VAL A 275 -15.67 -79.17 30.37
C VAL A 275 -17.19 -79.34 30.43
N PHE A 276 -17.93 -78.25 30.62
CA PHE A 276 -19.40 -78.24 30.61
C PHE A 276 -19.92 -78.49 29.20
N GLN A 277 -20.83 -79.45 29.02
CA GLN A 277 -21.65 -79.58 27.81
C GLN A 277 -23.03 -78.95 28.04
N SER A 278 -23.58 -78.28 27.01
CA SER A 278 -24.87 -77.60 27.09
C SER A 278 -26.01 -78.59 27.37
N SER A 279 -26.81 -78.34 28.40
CA SER A 279 -27.97 -79.18 28.76
C SER A 279 -29.16 -78.93 27.82
N PRO A 280 -30.08 -79.90 27.63
CA PRO A 280 -31.26 -79.72 26.77
C PRO A 280 -32.10 -78.53 27.23
N GLY A 281 -32.25 -77.51 26.38
CA GLY A 281 -32.96 -76.26 26.69
C GLY A 281 -32.06 -75.05 26.97
N TYR A 282 -30.73 -75.23 27.05
CA TYR A 282 -29.77 -74.13 27.26
C TYR A 282 -28.62 -74.19 26.22
N PRO A 283 -28.89 -73.84 24.94
CA PRO A 283 -27.85 -73.84 23.92
C PRO A 283 -26.78 -72.79 24.22
N LEU A 284 -25.51 -73.20 24.24
CA LEU A 284 -24.38 -72.26 24.34
C LEU A 284 -24.26 -71.48 23.01
N PRO A 285 -24.09 -70.16 23.02
CA PRO A 285 -23.95 -69.38 21.79
C PRO A 285 -22.68 -69.78 21.01
N ASN A 286 -22.81 -69.93 19.70
CA ASN A 286 -21.64 -70.14 18.82
C ASN A 286 -20.75 -68.91 18.77
N SER A 287 -19.45 -69.09 18.49
CA SER A 287 -18.52 -67.99 18.29
C SER A 287 -18.98 -67.09 17.13
N LEU A 288 -19.19 -65.80 17.41
CA LEU A 288 -19.47 -64.81 16.37
C LEU A 288 -18.18 -64.53 15.58
N SER A 289 -18.19 -64.85 14.29
CA SER A 289 -17.20 -64.36 13.33
C SER A 289 -17.67 -63.01 12.80
N LEU A 290 -16.94 -61.94 13.14
CA LEU A 290 -17.20 -60.60 12.63
C LEU A 290 -16.36 -60.41 11.36
N ASP A 291 -17.03 -60.18 10.22
CA ASP A 291 -16.39 -59.79 8.97
C ASP A 291 -16.62 -58.29 8.75
N SER A 292 -15.54 -57.50 8.77
CA SER A 292 -15.62 -56.06 8.49
C SER A 292 -15.21 -55.79 7.04
N LYS A 293 -16.17 -55.44 6.17
CA LYS A 293 -15.89 -54.94 4.82
C LYS A 293 -15.36 -53.51 4.86
N SER A 294 -14.08 -53.36 5.23
CA SER A 294 -13.38 -52.07 5.39
C SER A 294 -13.32 -51.22 4.11
N GLY A 295 -13.42 -51.83 2.92
CA GLY A 295 -13.36 -51.11 1.65
C GLY A 295 -14.48 -50.10 1.42
N SER A 296 -15.67 -50.31 2.03
CA SER A 296 -16.80 -49.37 1.92
C SER A 296 -16.58 -48.07 2.70
N ALA A 297 -15.74 -48.08 3.75
CA ALA A 297 -15.40 -46.91 4.56
C ALA A 297 -14.46 -45.92 3.83
N LEU A 298 -13.79 -46.38 2.77
CA LEU A 298 -12.94 -45.52 1.93
C LEU A 298 -13.74 -44.69 0.92
N ILE A 299 -14.99 -45.06 0.62
CA ILE A 299 -15.79 -44.40 -0.42
C ILE A 299 -16.05 -42.92 -0.07
N PRO A 300 -16.55 -42.55 1.13
CA PRO A 300 -16.81 -41.14 1.43
C PRO A 300 -15.55 -40.27 1.42
N PRO A 301 -14.43 -40.65 2.06
CA PRO A 301 -13.17 -39.89 1.95
C PRO A 301 -12.67 -39.78 0.51
N ALA A 302 -12.80 -40.84 -0.30
CA ALA A 302 -12.34 -40.84 -1.69
C ALA A 302 -13.15 -39.87 -2.55
N LEU A 303 -14.47 -39.83 -2.38
CA LEU A 303 -15.33 -38.86 -3.05
C LEU A 303 -14.99 -37.42 -2.63
N ILE A 304 -14.73 -37.17 -1.35
CA ILE A 304 -14.30 -35.85 -0.86
C ILE A 304 -12.96 -35.46 -1.47
N ALA A 305 -11.99 -36.35 -1.48
CA ALA A 305 -10.67 -36.12 -2.07
C ALA A 305 -10.77 -35.82 -3.57
N LEU A 306 -11.56 -36.60 -4.31
CA LEU A 306 -11.82 -36.37 -5.74
C LEU A 306 -12.49 -35.01 -5.97
N GLY A 307 -13.48 -34.65 -5.16
CA GLY A 307 -14.17 -33.36 -5.26
C GLY A 307 -13.24 -32.17 -5.00
N LEU A 308 -12.44 -32.23 -3.93
CA LEU A 308 -11.45 -31.20 -3.61
C LEU A 308 -10.38 -31.10 -4.69
N TYR A 309 -9.91 -32.23 -5.20
CA TYR A 309 -8.90 -32.28 -6.24
C TYR A 309 -9.42 -31.67 -7.55
N ALA A 310 -10.59 -32.12 -8.02
CA ALA A 310 -11.26 -31.57 -9.21
C ALA A 310 -11.57 -30.07 -9.05
N GLY A 311 -12.04 -29.66 -7.87
CA GLY A 311 -12.28 -28.26 -7.55
C GLY A 311 -11.01 -27.41 -7.56
N SER A 312 -9.91 -27.91 -7.00
CA SER A 312 -8.61 -27.21 -7.01
C SER A 312 -8.05 -27.06 -8.43
N MET A 313 -8.19 -28.11 -9.25
CA MET A 313 -7.79 -28.11 -10.65
C MET A 313 -8.61 -27.11 -11.45
N TRP A 314 -9.94 -27.14 -11.33
CA TRP A 314 -10.84 -26.17 -11.96
C TRP A 314 -10.48 -24.73 -11.55
N LYS A 315 -10.35 -24.48 -10.24
CA LYS A 315 -10.04 -23.16 -9.71
C LYS A 315 -8.70 -22.66 -10.22
N SER A 316 -7.67 -23.50 -10.26
CA SER A 316 -6.37 -23.11 -10.80
C SER A 316 -6.44 -22.71 -12.28
N VAL A 317 -7.30 -23.32 -13.09
CA VAL A 317 -7.46 -22.93 -14.50
C VAL A 317 -8.27 -21.64 -14.63
N HIS A 318 -9.27 -21.46 -13.75
CA HIS A 318 -10.08 -20.26 -13.70
C HIS A 318 -9.27 -19.03 -13.26
N ASP A 319 -8.39 -19.18 -12.27
CA ASP A 319 -7.62 -18.08 -11.67
C ASP A 319 -6.41 -17.63 -12.52
N ILE A 320 -6.18 -18.23 -13.70
CA ILE A 320 -5.03 -17.91 -14.57
C ILE A 320 -5.02 -16.45 -14.98
N ASP A 321 -6.15 -15.93 -15.45
CA ASP A 321 -6.24 -14.58 -15.98
C ASP A 321 -5.98 -13.55 -14.87
N GLU A 322 -6.49 -13.79 -13.66
CA GLU A 322 -6.20 -12.97 -12.49
C GLU A 322 -4.72 -13.06 -12.08
N SER A 323 -4.14 -14.27 -12.10
CA SER A 323 -2.71 -14.45 -11.80
C SER A 323 -1.82 -13.74 -12.82
N ASN A 324 -2.21 -13.72 -14.08
CA ASN A 324 -1.51 -13.03 -15.15
C ASN A 324 -1.63 -11.51 -14.97
N ARG A 325 -2.83 -11.00 -14.69
CA ARG A 325 -3.03 -9.58 -14.37
C ARG A 325 -2.16 -9.14 -13.19
N LYS A 326 -2.15 -9.89 -12.08
CA LYS A 326 -1.28 -9.62 -10.92
C LYS A 326 0.22 -9.70 -11.24
N LEU A 327 0.62 -10.52 -12.20
CA LEU A 327 2.01 -10.59 -12.66
C LEU A 327 2.40 -9.29 -13.37
N VAL A 328 1.53 -8.81 -14.26
CA VAL A 328 1.79 -7.59 -15.03
C VAL A 328 1.67 -6.34 -14.16
N GLN A 329 0.72 -6.27 -13.22
CA GLN A 329 0.65 -5.18 -12.22
C GLN A 329 1.93 -5.06 -11.39
N ARG A 330 2.48 -6.19 -10.91
CA ARG A 330 3.78 -6.20 -10.20
C ARG A 330 4.95 -5.81 -11.09
N TYR A 331 4.83 -5.97 -12.40
CA TYR A 331 5.82 -5.46 -13.33
C TYR A 331 5.68 -3.94 -13.47
N ALA A 332 4.46 -3.43 -13.67
CA ALA A 332 4.15 -2.01 -13.77
C ALA A 332 4.64 -1.24 -12.53
N GLY A 333 4.24 -1.65 -11.32
CA GLY A 333 4.69 -1.02 -10.08
C GLY A 333 6.22 -1.01 -9.92
N ARG A 334 6.93 -2.09 -10.30
CA ARG A 334 8.40 -2.10 -10.28
C ARG A 334 9.05 -1.16 -11.30
N VAL A 335 8.34 -0.84 -12.39
CA VAL A 335 8.81 0.12 -13.39
C VAL A 335 8.62 1.54 -12.85
N THR A 336 7.46 1.86 -12.31
CA THR A 336 7.16 3.20 -11.74
C THR A 336 7.96 3.47 -10.45
N ASP A 337 8.25 2.46 -9.65
CA ASP A 337 9.21 2.57 -8.53
C ASP A 337 10.62 2.99 -9.02
N LYS A 338 11.05 2.47 -10.18
CA LYS A 338 12.37 2.77 -10.77
C LYS A 338 12.37 4.06 -11.59
N LEU A 339 11.21 4.43 -12.12
CA LEU A 339 10.96 5.60 -12.94
C LEU A 339 9.87 6.43 -12.25
N PRO A 340 10.20 7.08 -11.13
CA PRO A 340 9.23 7.84 -10.36
C PRO A 340 8.72 9.07 -11.11
N ILE A 341 7.46 9.44 -10.86
CA ILE A 341 6.81 10.61 -11.44
C ILE A 341 7.51 11.92 -11.05
N GLU A 342 8.20 11.94 -9.92
CA GLU A 342 8.99 13.04 -9.39
C GLU A 342 10.05 13.57 -10.38
N ARG A 343 10.45 12.76 -11.37
CA ARG A 343 11.36 13.19 -12.43
C ARG A 343 10.77 14.25 -13.36
N PHE A 344 9.44 14.33 -13.41
CA PHE A 344 8.66 15.27 -14.22
C PHE A 344 8.05 16.40 -13.37
N MET A 345 8.44 16.52 -12.09
CA MET A 345 7.93 17.53 -11.16
C MET A 345 8.80 18.80 -11.14
N ASP A 346 9.42 19.14 -12.27
CA ASP A 346 10.32 20.30 -12.45
C ASP A 346 9.61 21.55 -12.99
N TYR A 347 8.28 21.58 -12.90
CA TYR A 347 7.48 22.75 -13.24
C TYR A 347 7.70 23.93 -12.28
N GLU A 348 7.34 25.13 -12.76
CA GLU A 348 7.42 26.33 -11.93
C GLU A 348 6.41 26.25 -10.77
N THR A 349 6.89 26.54 -9.56
CA THR A 349 6.09 26.50 -8.33
C THR A 349 6.00 27.88 -7.68
N PRO A 350 4.96 28.13 -6.86
CA PRO A 350 4.90 29.30 -6.00
C PRO A 350 6.09 29.29 -5.03
N ASP A 351 7.03 30.21 -5.23
CA ASP A 351 8.23 30.33 -4.39
C ASP A 351 8.26 31.68 -3.66
N PHE A 352 9.01 31.71 -2.56
CA PHE A 352 9.22 32.89 -1.74
C PHE A 352 10.25 33.87 -2.30
N ILE A 353 10.92 33.50 -3.40
CA ILE A 353 11.81 34.39 -4.12
C ILE A 353 10.97 35.33 -4.99
N ILE A 354 10.94 36.60 -4.62
CA ILE A 354 10.34 37.66 -5.44
C ILE A 354 11.28 37.88 -6.64
N LYS A 355 10.91 37.35 -7.81
CA LYS A 355 11.61 37.63 -9.07
C LYS A 355 11.42 39.09 -9.51
#